data_AF-A0A089M9D6-F1
#
_entry.id   AF-A0A089M9D6-F1
#
_cell.length_a   1.000
_cell.length_b   1.000
_cell.length_c   1.000
_cell.angle_alpha   90.00
_cell.angle_beta   90.00
_cell.angle_gamma   90.00
#
_symmetry.space_group_name_H-M   'P 1'
#
loop_
_entity.id
_entity.type
_entity.pdbx_description
1 polymer ?
#
loop_
_entity_poly.entity_id
_entity_poly.type
_entity_poly.pdbx_seq_one_letter_code
_entity_poly.pdbx_strand_id
1 'polypeptide(L)' 'MFIFIFLLGSAVIALGIFAIRHPDSWWFKRIGDDREPSEGWMGYIKFAGKITIGLGVMIIIFGTQYLTG' A
#
# COMPACT_ATOMS: atom_id res chain seq x y z
N MET A 1 -22.19 0.14 -2.84
CA MET A 1 -21.06 -0.77 -2.57
C MET A 1 -19.84 -0.46 -3.45
N PHE A 2 -20.00 -0.23 -4.75
CA PHE A 2 -18.89 0.09 -5.65
C PHE A 2 -18.02 1.29 -5.22
N ILE A 3 -18.65 2.42 -4.88
CA ILE A 3 -17.94 3.63 -4.44
C ILE A 3 -17.05 3.34 -3.22
N PHE A 4 -17.52 2.49 -2.30
CA PHE A 4 -16.73 2.08 -1.14
C PHE A 4 -15.52 1.23 -1.52
N ILE A 5 -15.68 0.27 -2.45
CA ILE A 5 -14.57 -0.56 -2.96
C ILE A 5 -13.56 0.29 -3.73
N PHE A 6 -14.04 1.27 -4.51
CA PHE A 6 -13.19 2.19 -5.25
C PHE A 6 -12.38 3.10 -4.32
N LEU A 7 -13.02 3.64 -3.27
CA LEU A 7 -12.35 4.42 -2.23
C LEU A 7 -11.34 3.58 -1.45
N LEU A 8 -11.70 2.35 -1.10
CA LEU A 8 -10.82 1.42 -0.38
C LEU A 8 -9.60 1.05 -1.23
N GLY A 9 -9.80 0.67 -2.50
CA GLY A 9 -8.70 0.39 -3.42
C GLY A 9 -7.79 1.60 -3.66
N SER A 10 -8.38 2.79 -3.78
CA SER A 10 -7.62 4.05 -3.91
C SER A 10 -6.80 4.36 -2.66
N ALA A 11 -7.36 4.14 -1.47
CA ALA A 11 -6.65 4.29 -0.20
C ALA A 11 -5.48 3.29 -0.08
N VAL A 12 -5.69 2.04 -0.48
CA VAL A 12 -4.64 1.01 -0.52
C VAL A 12 -3.51 1.40 -1.48
N ILE A 13 -3.84 1.91 -2.67
CA ILE A 13 -2.84 2.43 -3.62
C ILE A 13 -2.07 3.60 -3.01
N ALA A 14 -2.76 4.57 -2.40
CA ALA A 14 -2.13 5.72 -1.76
C ALA A 14 -1.18 5.30 -0.63
N LEU A 15 -1.56 4.31 0.18
CA LEU A 15 -0.69 3.73 1.22
C LEU A 15 0.54 3.04 0.62
N GLY A 16 0.38 2.30 -0.47
CA GLY A 16 1.51 1.67 -1.18
C GLY A 16 2.47 2.71 -1.78
N ILE A 17 1.95 3.80 -2.36
CA ILE A 17 2.77 4.92 -2.85
C ILE A 17 3.49 5.61 -1.68
N PHE A 18 2.80 5.83 -0.57
CA PHE A 18 3.38 6.44 0.63
C PHE A 18 4.52 5.59 1.20
N ALA A 19 4.35 4.26 1.23
CA ALA A 19 5.41 3.31 1.61
C ALA A 19 6.64 3.39 0.71
N ILE A 20 6.47 3.53 -0.61
CA ILE A 20 7.60 3.63 -1.54
C ILE A 20 8.32 4.98 -1.42
N ARG A 21 7.55 6.06 -1.24
CA ARG A 21 8.06 7.45 -1.27
C ARG A 21 8.67 7.89 0.07
N HIS A 22 8.12 7.38 1.18
CA HIS A 22 8.58 7.65 2.54
C HIS A 22 8.77 6.34 3.32
N PRO A 23 9.69 5.45 2.88
CA PRO A 23 9.94 4.18 3.55
C PRO A 23 10.59 4.35 4.93
N ASP A 24 11.11 5.55 5.21
CA ASP A 24 11.69 6.02 6.46
C ASP A 24 10.65 6.63 7.42
N SER A 25 9.39 6.74 6.99
CA SER A 25 8.30 7.27 7.82
C SER A 25 8.09 6.47 9.10
N TRP A 26 7.75 7.17 10.19
CA TRP A 26 7.42 6.56 11.49
C TRP A 26 6.30 5.52 11.41
N TRP A 27 5.43 5.62 10.39
CA TRP A 27 4.39 4.63 10.10
C TRP A 27 4.92 3.23 9.77
N PHE A 28 6.13 3.13 9.21
CA PHE A 28 6.77 1.86 8.84
C PHE A 28 7.95 1.52 9.75
N LYS A 29 8.26 2.39 10.72
CA LYS A 29 9.27 2.13 11.73
C LYS A 29 8.68 1.14 12.73
N ARG A 30 9.43 0.09 13.05
CA ARG A 30 8.99 -0.91 14.03
C ARG A 30 8.90 -0.22 15.40
N ILE A 31 7.76 -0.33 16.08
CA ILE A 31 7.57 0.24 17.42
C ILE A 31 8.65 -0.34 18.34
N GLY A 32 9.50 0.52 18.89
CA GLY A 32 10.61 0.14 19.78
C GLY A 32 11.97 -0.07 19.12
N ASP A 33 12.11 0.18 17.80
CA ASP A 33 13.41 0.16 17.12
C ASP A 33 13.88 1.58 16.81
N ASP A 34 14.80 2.09 17.64
CA ASP A 34 15.43 3.41 17.45
C ASP A 34 16.56 3.38 16.43
N ARG A 35 16.95 2.20 15.92
CA ARG A 35 17.99 2.08 14.89
C ARG A 35 17.53 2.70 13.59
N GLU A 36 18.48 3.29 12.86
CA GLU A 36 18.24 3.75 11.50
C GLU A 36 17.77 2.57 10.65
N PRO A 37 16.71 2.74 9.83
CA PRO A 37 16.20 1.68 8.99
C PRO A 37 17.33 1.21 8.06
N SER A 38 17.70 -0.07 8.16
CA SER A 38 18.76 -0.64 7.32
C SER A 38 18.37 -0.54 5.83
N GLU A 39 19.35 -0.42 4.95
CA GLU A 39 19.09 -0.37 3.50
C GLU A 39 18.24 -1.55 3.01
N GLY A 40 18.40 -2.72 3.63
CA GLY A 40 17.58 -3.91 3.39
C GLY A 40 16.11 -3.75 3.82
N TRP A 41 15.86 -3.14 4.98
CA TRP A 41 14.50 -2.83 5.44
C TRP A 41 13.82 -1.80 4.53
N MET A 42 14.59 -0.79 4.11
CA MET A 42 14.11 0.25 3.20
C MET A 42 13.78 -0.31 1.81
N GLY A 43 14.57 -1.27 1.33
CA GLY A 43 14.27 -2.05 0.12
C GLY A 43 13.02 -2.92 0.26
N TYR A 44 12.85 -3.58 1.41
CA TYR A 44 11.67 -4.39 1.71
C TYR A 44 10.37 -3.56 1.71
N ILE A 45 10.37 -2.38 2.36
CA ILE A 45 9.18 -1.50 2.38
C ILE A 45 8.83 -1.04 0.97
N LYS A 46 9.82 -0.68 0.14
CA LYS A 46 9.56 -0.32 -1.28
C LYS A 46 8.97 -1.48 -2.07
N PHE A 47 9.42 -2.70 -1.83
CA PHE A 47 8.88 -3.90 -2.49
C PHE A 47 7.44 -4.20 -2.02
N ALA A 48 7.21 -4.15 -0.71
CA ALA A 48 5.88 -4.31 -0.12
C ALA A 48 4.91 -3.26 -0.65
N GLY A 49 5.31 -1.99 -0.72
CA GLY A 49 4.49 -0.91 -1.27
C GLY A 49 4.08 -1.15 -2.73
N LYS A 50 4.97 -1.71 -3.57
CA LYS A 50 4.62 -2.09 -4.96
C LYS A 50 3.56 -3.19 -4.99
N ILE A 51 3.68 -4.20 -4.13
CA ILE A 51 2.67 -5.26 -3.99
C ILE A 51 1.33 -4.67 -3.53
N THR A 52 1.35 -3.75 -2.56
CA THR A 52 0.16 -3.08 -2.04
C THR A 52 -0.56 -2.28 -3.13
N ILE A 53 0.17 -1.56 -3.99
CA ILE A 53 -0.42 -0.89 -5.16
C ILE A 53 -1.11 -1.89 -6.08
N GLY A 54 -0.44 -3.01 -6.40
CA GLY A 54 -1.02 -4.07 -7.22
C GLY A 54 -2.30 -4.65 -6.64
N LEU A 55 -2.34 -4.88 -5.33
CA LEU A 55 -3.54 -5.33 -4.61
C LEU A 55 -4.66 -4.30 -4.67
N GLY A 56 -4.37 -3.01 -4.46
CA GLY A 56 -5.37 -1.95 -4.56
C GLY A 56 -5.99 -1.85 -5.96
N VAL A 57 -5.18 -2.02 -7.01
CA VAL A 57 -5.67 -2.08 -8.40
C VAL A 57 -6.56 -3.30 -8.61
N MET A 58 -6.16 -4.50 -8.12
CA MET A 58 -7.01 -5.70 -8.21
C MET A 58 -8.36 -5.51 -7.51
N ILE A 59 -8.37 -4.91 -6.32
CA ILE A 59 -9.59 -4.63 -5.55
C ILE A 59 -10.56 -3.76 -6.37
N ILE A 60 -10.04 -2.72 -7.04
CA ILE A 60 -10.86 -1.86 -7.91
C ILE A 60 -11.42 -2.67 -9.09
N ILE A 61 -10.59 -3.48 -9.76
CA ILE A 61 -11.00 -4.28 -10.92
C ILE A 61 -12.08 -5.30 -10.54
N PHE A 62 -11.86 -6.11 -9.50
CA PHE A 62 -12.85 -7.08 -9.03
C PHE A 62 -14.14 -6.38 -8.54
N GLY A 63 -14.01 -5.21 -7.91
CA GLY A 63 -15.14 -4.37 -7.53
C GLY A 63 -15.96 -3.86 -8.72
N THR A 64 -15.30 -3.49 -9.83
CA THR A 64 -15.99 -3.10 -11.07
C THR A 64 -16.70 -4.27 -11.74
N GLN A 65 -16.17 -5.48 -11.69
CA GLN A 65 -16.81 -6.64 -12.34
C GLN A 65 -18.19 -6.94 -11.74
N TYR A 66 -18.40 -6.66 -10.45
CA TYR A 66 -19.69 -6.83 -9.79
C TYR A 66 -20.77 -5.86 -10.28
N LEU A 67 -20.41 -4.78 -11.00
CA LEU A 67 -21.37 -3.86 -11.62
C LEU A 67 -21.76 -4.24 -13.05
N THR A 68 -20.99 -5.13 -13.69
CA THR A 68 -21.15 -5.49 -15.10
C THR A 68 -21.79 -6.87 -15.30
N GLY A 69 -22.04 -7.59 -14.21
CA GLY A 69 -22.67 -8.92 -14.19
C GLY A 69 -24.15 -8.89 -13.85
#